data_AF-A0AAV4EEN0-F1
#
_entry.id   AF-A0AAV4EEN0-F1
#
_cell.length_a   1.000
_cell.length_b   1.000
_cell.length_c   1.000
_cell.angle_alpha   90.00
_cell.angle_beta   90.00
_cell.angle_gamma   90.00
#
_symmetry.space_group_name_H-M   'P 1'
#
loop_
_entity.id
_entity.type
_entity.pdbx_description
1 polymer ?
#
loop_
_entity_poly.entity_id
_entity_poly.type
_entity_poly.pdbx_seq_one_letter_code
_entity_poly.pdbx_strand_id
1 'polypeptide(L)'
;MGTIFKNRNIQFGTKVKVLKAYVWSVLMYGSECWTISKEMEKRLLAVEMWFLRRIFRISWTEKKTNEEIVQLRLANTDRSLLRLLRKRQMEFFGHINRHDGLEKLMLHGKVEGRHARGRQRQTFMDSLSRYINTSNKNLSKLDIF
;
A
#
# COMPACT_ATOMS: atom_id res chain seq x y z
N MET A 1 -20.44 6.44 -12.03
CA MET A 1 -19.46 7.04 -11.07
C MET A 1 -18.89 8.41 -11.48
N GLY A 2 -19.27 9.01 -12.62
CA GLY A 2 -18.66 10.27 -13.09
C GLY A 2 -18.97 11.54 -12.28
N THR A 3 -20.03 11.53 -11.47
CA THR A 3 -20.64 12.72 -10.84
C THR A 3 -20.27 12.93 -9.38
N ILE A 4 -20.08 11.87 -8.59
CA ILE A 4 -19.96 11.96 -7.11
C ILE A 4 -18.68 12.69 -6.70
N PHE A 5 -17.52 12.31 -7.25
CA PHE A 5 -16.24 12.91 -6.84
C PHE A 5 -16.08 14.38 -7.29
N LYS A 6 -16.79 14.79 -8.36
CA LYS A 6 -16.73 16.15 -8.92
C LYS A 6 -17.82 17.10 -8.38
N ASN A 7 -18.86 16.60 -7.72
CA ASN A 7 -19.98 17.41 -7.25
C ASN A 7 -19.56 18.46 -6.19
N ARG A 8 -20.04 19.71 -6.30
CA ARG A 8 -19.75 20.79 -5.34
C ARG A 8 -20.52 20.67 -4.03
N ASN A 9 -21.71 20.07 -4.07
CA ASN A 9 -22.62 20.00 -2.94
C ASN A 9 -22.21 18.92 -1.92
N ILE A 10 -21.28 18.03 -2.29
CA ILE A 10 -20.81 16.95 -1.43
C ILE A 10 -19.51 17.41 -0.74
N GLN A 11 -19.51 17.38 0.59
CA GLN A 11 -18.34 17.66 1.40
C GLN A 11 -17.18 16.71 1.07
N PHE A 12 -15.95 17.22 1.14
CA PHE A 12 -14.73 16.45 0.94
C PHE A 12 -14.69 15.16 1.76
N GLY A 13 -15.01 15.23 3.06
CA GLY A 13 -15.00 14.07 3.94
C GLY A 13 -15.92 12.94 3.47
N THR A 14 -17.10 13.25 2.95
CA THR A 14 -18.04 12.26 2.41
C THR A 14 -17.49 11.60 1.15
N LYS A 15 -16.84 12.36 0.25
CA LYS A 15 -16.18 11.80 -0.94
C LYS A 15 -15.04 10.86 -0.57
N VAL A 16 -14.27 11.20 0.46
CA VAL A 16 -13.20 10.33 0.98
C VAL A 16 -13.81 9.07 1.57
N LYS A 17 -14.90 9.15 2.35
CA LYS A 17 -15.59 7.96 2.87
C LYS A 17 -16.06 7.03 1.75
N VAL A 18 -16.66 7.57 0.69
CA VAL A 18 -17.07 6.79 -0.50
C VAL A 18 -15.87 6.14 -1.18
N LEU A 19 -14.77 6.88 -1.37
CA LEU A 19 -13.54 6.32 -1.93
C LEU A 19 -13.02 5.13 -1.09
N LYS A 20 -12.99 5.31 0.23
CA LYS A 20 -12.56 4.27 1.18
C LYS A 20 -13.46 3.03 1.11
N ALA A 21 -14.77 3.23 1.06
CA ALA A 21 -15.75 2.16 1.10
C ALA A 21 -15.80 1.31 -0.17
N TYR A 22 -15.62 1.91 -1.35
CA TYR A 22 -15.74 1.20 -2.63
C TYR A 22 -14.41 0.89 -3.30
N VAL A 23 -13.47 1.83 -3.31
CA VAL A 23 -12.22 1.66 -4.06
C VAL A 23 -11.17 1.05 -3.16
N TRP A 24 -10.95 1.58 -1.96
CA TRP A 24 -9.93 1.02 -1.08
C TRP A 24 -10.31 -0.37 -0.58
N SER A 25 -11.59 -0.66 -0.34
CA SER A 25 -12.03 -2.02 0.00
C SER A 25 -11.61 -3.04 -1.06
N VAL A 26 -11.88 -2.74 -2.34
CA VAL A 26 -11.53 -3.61 -3.46
C VAL A 26 -10.03 -3.68 -3.68
N LEU A 27 -9.31 -2.56 -3.65
CA LEU A 27 -7.86 -2.54 -3.82
C LEU A 27 -7.12 -3.26 -2.70
N MET A 28 -7.63 -3.19 -1.48
CA MET A 28 -6.99 -3.79 -0.31
C MET A 28 -7.34 -5.25 -0.13
N TYR A 29 -8.33 -5.77 -0.86
CA TYR A 29 -8.72 -7.17 -0.81
C TYR A 29 -7.55 -8.06 -1.26
N GLY A 30 -7.07 -8.93 -0.37
CA GLY A 30 -5.93 -9.82 -0.65
C GLY A 30 -4.57 -9.12 -0.84
N SER A 31 -4.50 -7.80 -0.65
CA SER A 31 -3.27 -7.01 -0.79
C SER A 31 -2.18 -7.35 0.22
N GLU A 32 -2.58 -7.99 1.32
CA GLU A 32 -1.70 -8.45 2.40
C GLU A 32 -0.64 -9.44 1.90
N CYS A 33 -1.00 -10.32 0.97
CA CYS A 33 -0.10 -11.34 0.43
C CYS A 33 0.73 -10.84 -0.78
N TRP A 34 0.52 -9.60 -1.24
CA TRP A 34 1.18 -9.11 -2.45
C TRP A 34 2.67 -8.84 -2.22
N THR A 35 3.50 -9.25 -3.18
CA THR A 35 4.89 -8.80 -3.22
C THR A 35 4.97 -7.42 -3.88
N ILE A 36 5.13 -6.37 -3.08
CA ILE A 36 5.17 -4.99 -3.60
C ILE A 36 6.53 -4.70 -4.22
N SER A 37 6.56 -4.64 -5.55
CA SER A 37 7.69 -4.12 -6.30
C SER A 37 7.68 -2.59 -6.29
N LYS A 38 8.84 -1.98 -6.57
CA LYS A 38 8.94 -0.50 -6.72
C LYS A 38 8.01 0.03 -7.83
N GLU A 39 7.75 -0.77 -8.86
CA GLU A 39 6.84 -0.38 -9.93
C GLU A 39 5.39 -0.40 -9.44
N MET A 40 4.98 -1.42 -8.70
CA MET A 40 3.64 -1.50 -8.12
C MET A 40 3.40 -0.35 -7.12
N GLU A 41 4.41 -0.01 -6.33
CA GLU A 41 4.38 1.16 -5.45
C GLU A 41 4.14 2.47 -6.23
N LYS A 42 4.88 2.69 -7.33
CA LYS A 42 4.65 3.85 -8.21
C LYS A 42 3.24 3.87 -8.78
N ARG A 43 2.71 2.72 -9.21
CA ARG A 43 1.34 2.61 -9.73
C ARG A 43 0.30 2.93 -8.64
N LEU A 44 0.49 2.42 -7.42
CA LEU A 44 -0.40 2.73 -6.28
C LEU A 44 -0.39 4.21 -5.93
N LEU A 45 0.79 4.84 -5.91
CA LEU A 45 0.92 6.28 -5.69
C LEU A 45 0.25 7.09 -6.81
N ALA A 46 0.40 6.68 -8.07
CA ALA A 46 -0.26 7.33 -9.19
C ALA A 46 -1.79 7.24 -9.09
N VAL A 47 -2.32 6.08 -8.70
CA VAL A 47 -3.75 5.87 -8.45
C VAL A 47 -4.25 6.77 -7.31
N GLU A 48 -3.51 6.84 -6.20
CA GLU A 48 -3.85 7.73 -5.08
C GLU A 48 -3.87 9.20 -5.52
N MET A 49 -2.85 9.65 -6.24
CA MET A 49 -2.78 11.01 -6.78
C MET A 49 -3.94 11.32 -7.73
N TRP A 50 -4.32 10.36 -8.58
CA TRP A 50 -5.45 10.52 -9.49
C TRP A 50 -6.76 10.75 -8.75
N PHE A 51 -7.03 9.97 -7.69
CA PHE A 51 -8.21 10.18 -6.86
C PHE A 51 -8.19 11.51 -6.12
N LEU A 52 -7.05 11.89 -5.53
CA LEU A 52 -6.92 13.16 -4.81
C LEU A 52 -7.15 14.35 -5.73
N ARG A 53 -6.51 14.38 -6.90
CA ARG A 53 -6.73 15.45 -7.90
C ARG A 53 -8.20 15.57 -8.29
N ARG A 54 -8.90 14.43 -8.42
CA ARG A 54 -10.32 14.40 -8.78
C ARG A 54 -11.25 14.89 -7.65
N ILE A 55 -10.94 14.55 -6.40
CA ILE A 55 -11.72 14.97 -5.23
C ILE A 55 -11.51 16.46 -4.94
N PHE A 56 -10.25 16.93 -5.00
CA PHE A 56 -9.88 18.33 -4.83
C PHE A 56 -10.21 19.20 -6.06
N ARG A 57 -10.56 18.58 -7.20
CA ARG A 57 -10.88 19.27 -8.46
C ARG A 57 -9.77 20.18 -8.96
N ILE A 58 -8.53 19.75 -8.76
CA ILE A 58 -7.35 20.49 -9.21
C ILE A 58 -7.31 20.42 -10.73
N SER A 59 -7.38 21.59 -11.37
CA SER A 59 -7.23 21.71 -12.82
C SER A 59 -5.79 21.45 -13.23
N TRP A 60 -5.57 21.03 -14.48
CA TRP A 60 -4.21 20.91 -15.02
C TRP A 60 -3.53 22.29 -15.13
N THR A 61 -4.33 23.36 -15.27
CA THR A 61 -3.87 24.75 -15.39
C THR A 61 -3.21 25.27 -14.13
N GLU A 62 -3.64 24.81 -12.95
CA GLU A 62 -3.04 25.20 -11.66
C GLU A 62 -1.61 24.68 -11.47
N LYS A 63 -1.13 23.72 -12.28
CA LYS A 63 0.24 23.15 -12.23
C LYS A 63 0.72 22.74 -10.82
N LYS A 64 -0.19 22.35 -9.92
CA LYS A 64 0.16 21.95 -8.55
C LYS A 64 1.07 20.73 -8.51
N THR A 65 2.09 20.82 -7.67
CA THR A 65 3.06 19.74 -7.46
C THR A 65 2.39 18.57 -6.72
N ASN A 66 2.97 17.37 -6.83
CA ASN A 66 2.45 16.22 -6.09
C ASN A 66 2.60 16.39 -4.57
N GLU A 67 3.63 17.10 -4.13
CA GLU A 67 3.89 17.40 -2.72
C GLU A 67 2.79 18.28 -2.12
N GLU A 68 2.38 19.34 -2.82
CA GLU A 68 1.26 20.19 -2.41
C GLU A 68 -0.04 19.40 -2.23
N ILE A 69 -0.30 18.43 -3.12
CA ILE A 69 -1.49 17.59 -3.05
C ILE A 69 -1.44 16.65 -1.85
N VAL A 70 -0.25 16.12 -1.55
CA VAL A 70 -0.03 15.31 -0.34
C VAL A 70 -0.22 16.15 0.91
N GLN A 71 0.23 17.40 0.93
CA GLN A 71 0.00 18.34 2.04
C GLN A 71 -1.49 18.66 2.22
N LEU A 72 -2.20 18.95 1.13
CA LEU A 72 -3.65 19.14 1.16
C LEU A 72 -4.39 17.90 1.68
N ARG A 73 -3.94 16.70 1.29
CA ARG A 73 -4.46 15.46 1.86
C ARG A 73 -4.19 15.39 3.36
N LEU A 74 -2.96 15.62 3.80
CA LEU A 74 -2.56 15.56 5.22
C LEU A 74 -3.41 16.50 6.09
N ALA A 75 -3.71 17.70 5.62
CA ALA A 75 -4.57 18.65 6.32
C ALA A 75 -6.03 18.18 6.47
N ASN A 76 -6.50 17.29 5.60
CA ASN A 76 -7.89 16.85 5.57
C ASN A 76 -8.10 15.37 5.92
N THR A 77 -7.04 14.54 5.94
CA THR A 77 -7.12 13.08 6.15
C THR A 77 -5.78 12.47 6.53
N ASP A 78 -5.77 11.66 7.60
CA ASP A 78 -4.52 11.14 8.16
C ASP A 78 -3.83 10.05 7.33
N ARG A 79 -4.58 9.15 6.67
CA ARG A 79 -4.03 7.88 6.13
C ARG A 79 -3.83 7.89 4.62
N SER A 80 -2.62 7.55 4.16
CA SER A 80 -2.32 7.27 2.75
C SER A 80 -2.59 5.79 2.43
N LEU A 81 -2.91 5.52 1.16
CA LEU A 81 -3.23 4.17 0.68
C LEU A 81 -2.06 3.21 0.90
N LEU A 82 -0.86 3.61 0.44
CA LEU A 82 0.34 2.78 0.55
C LEU A 82 0.68 2.47 2.01
N ARG A 83 0.53 3.44 2.92
CA ARG A 83 0.82 3.24 4.35
C ARG A 83 -0.19 2.30 4.99
N LEU A 84 -1.47 2.39 4.62
CA LEU A 84 -2.49 1.46 5.09
C LEU A 84 -2.19 0.04 4.62
N LEU A 85 -1.78 -0.11 3.37
CA LEU A 85 -1.44 -1.40 2.78
C LEU A 85 -0.24 -2.02 3.49
N ARG A 86 0.85 -1.26 3.67
CA ARG A 86 2.03 -1.70 4.43
C ARG A 86 1.69 -2.08 5.87
N LYS A 87 0.79 -1.33 6.52
CA LYS A 87 0.31 -1.67 7.86
C LYS A 87 -0.38 -3.04 7.88
N ARG A 88 -1.28 -3.32 6.94
CA ARG A 88 -1.94 -4.63 6.86
C ARG A 88 -0.96 -5.76 6.56
N GLN A 89 0.02 -5.54 5.69
CA GLN A 89 1.10 -6.52 5.44
C GLN A 89 1.87 -6.85 6.71
N MET A 90 2.15 -5.86 7.54
CA MET A 90 2.81 -6.05 8.83
C MET A 90 1.94 -6.80 9.83
N GLU A 91 0.65 -6.46 9.92
CA GLU A 91 -0.31 -7.15 10.78
C GLU A 91 -0.44 -8.63 10.37
N PHE A 92 -0.52 -8.90 9.06
CA PHE A 92 -0.55 -10.24 8.50
C PHE A 92 0.74 -11.03 8.76
N PHE A 93 1.91 -10.40 8.55
CA PHE A 93 3.20 -11.00 8.88
C PHE A 93 3.30 -11.35 10.37
N GLY A 94 2.91 -10.42 11.24
CA GLY A 94 2.89 -10.65 12.69
C GLY A 94 1.88 -11.74 13.09
N HIS A 95 0.76 -11.89 12.37
CA HIS A 95 -0.17 -12.99 12.59
C HIS A 95 0.45 -14.34 12.24
N ILE A 96 1.13 -14.44 11.09
CA ILE A 96 1.80 -15.68 10.67
C ILE A 96 2.96 -16.04 11.60
N ASN A 97 3.71 -15.06 12.09
CA ASN A 97 4.82 -15.34 13.01
C ASN A 97 4.36 -15.91 14.35
N ARG A 98 3.19 -15.47 14.85
CA ARG A 98 2.62 -15.95 16.10
C ARG A 98 2.01 -17.35 15.98
N HIS A 99 1.61 -17.77 14.78
CA HIS A 99 1.07 -19.11 14.54
C HIS A 99 2.16 -20.06 14.05
N ASP A 100 2.31 -21.23 14.66
CA ASP A 100 3.28 -22.23 14.22
C ASP A 100 2.66 -23.14 13.15
N GLY A 101 2.43 -22.56 11.96
CA GLY A 101 1.82 -23.22 10.81
C GLY A 101 2.77 -23.37 9.63
N LEU A 102 2.33 -24.13 8.62
CA LEU A 102 3.08 -24.34 7.37
C LEU A 102 3.36 -23.01 6.65
N GLU A 103 2.51 -22.01 6.82
CA GLU A 103 2.70 -20.65 6.28
C GLU A 103 3.96 -19.96 6.82
N LYS A 104 4.26 -20.15 8.11
CA LYS A 104 5.47 -19.60 8.74
C LYS A 104 6.73 -20.23 8.13
N LEU A 105 6.70 -21.54 7.92
CA LEU A 105 7.75 -22.27 7.21
C LEU A 105 7.86 -21.83 5.74
N MET A 106 6.76 -21.57 5.05
CA MET A 106 6.79 -21.06 3.67
C MET A 106 7.37 -19.65 3.56
N LEU A 107 7.07 -18.77 4.51
CA LEU A 107 7.58 -17.39 4.54
C LEU A 107 9.07 -17.30 4.89
N HIS A 108 9.53 -18.11 5.84
CA HIS A 108 10.93 -18.15 6.27
C HIS A 108 11.79 -19.11 5.44
N GLY A 109 11.15 -20.08 4.79
CA GLY A 109 11.78 -21.16 4.04
C GLY A 109 12.58 -20.60 2.87
N LYS A 110 13.89 -20.51 3.06
CA LYS A 110 14.82 -20.13 2.01
C LYS A 110 15.46 -21.39 1.44
N VAL A 111 15.13 -21.71 0.20
CA VAL A 111 15.81 -22.77 -0.55
C VAL A 111 17.14 -22.23 -1.05
N GLU A 112 18.22 -22.95 -0.80
CA GLU A 112 19.53 -22.60 -1.33
C GLU A 112 19.55 -22.73 -2.86
N GLY A 113 20.07 -21.72 -3.54
CA GLY A 113 20.16 -21.68 -5.00
C GLY A 113 19.84 -20.32 -5.60
N ARG A 114 19.99 -20.22 -6.92
CA ARG A 114 19.62 -19.04 -7.70
C ARG A 114 18.23 -19.24 -8.31
N HIS A 115 17.41 -18.19 -8.31
CA HIS A 115 16.16 -18.23 -9.06
C HIS A 115 16.44 -18.40 -10.56
N ALA A 116 15.74 -19.34 -11.18
CA ALA A 116 15.81 -19.55 -12.62
C ALA A 116 15.39 -18.29 -13.40
N ARG A 117 15.87 -18.16 -14.65
CA ARG A 117 15.49 -17.06 -15.54
C ARG A 117 13.96 -17.03 -15.70
N GLY A 118 13.36 -15.85 -15.57
CA GLY A 118 11.90 -15.65 -15.66
C GLY A 118 11.15 -15.76 -14.32
N ARG A 119 11.74 -16.37 -13.29
CA ARG A 119 11.10 -16.42 -11.96
C ARG A 119 11.18 -15.04 -11.28
N GLN A 120 10.13 -14.71 -10.53
CA GLN A 120 10.07 -13.47 -9.76
C GLN A 120 11.29 -13.36 -8.82
N ARG A 121 12.05 -12.26 -8.96
CA ARG A 121 13.30 -12.03 -8.21
C ARG A 121 13.09 -11.47 -6.82
N GLN A 122 11.94 -10.85 -6.56
CA GLN A 122 11.62 -10.26 -5.26
C GLN A 122 10.65 -11.19 -4.54
N THR A 123 10.97 -11.57 -3.32
CA THR A 123 10.03 -12.27 -2.43
C THR A 123 9.22 -11.28 -1.59
N PHE A 124 8.16 -11.76 -0.95
CA PHE A 124 7.40 -10.98 0.03
C PHE A 124 8.31 -10.43 1.13
N MET A 125 9.18 -11.28 1.70
CA MET A 125 10.15 -10.89 2.72
C MET A 125 11.14 -9.82 2.21
N ASP A 126 11.62 -9.93 0.97
CA ASP A 126 12.49 -8.89 0.39
C ASP A 126 11.77 -7.54 0.27
N SER A 127 10.47 -7.55 -0.05
CA SER A 127 9.66 -6.33 -0.11
C SER A 127 9.46 -5.71 1.28
N LEU A 128 9.20 -6.54 2.29
CA LEU A 128 8.97 -6.09 3.65
C LEU A 128 10.26 -5.57 4.30
N SER A 129 11.37 -6.28 4.14
CA SER A 129 12.71 -5.85 4.57
C SER A 129 13.12 -4.51 3.96
N ARG A 130 12.83 -4.30 2.68
CA ARG A 130 13.06 -3.01 2.02
C ARG A 130 12.24 -1.88 2.65
N TYR A 131 11.01 -2.15 3.07
CA TYR A 131 10.16 -1.16 3.71
C TYR A 131 10.63 -0.80 5.13
N ILE A 132 11.04 -1.79 5.93
CA ILE A 132 11.55 -1.59 7.30
C ILE A 132 13.00 -1.08 7.30
N ASN A 133 13.63 -0.98 6.12
CA ASN A 133 15.06 -0.69 5.97
C ASN A 133 15.93 -1.61 6.85
N THR A 134 15.54 -2.89 6.92
CA THR A 134 16.16 -3.89 7.79
C THR A 134 16.57 -5.10 6.95
N SER A 135 17.65 -5.78 7.35
CA SER A 135 18.08 -7.01 6.68
C SER A 135 17.08 -8.15 6.90
N ASN A 136 16.84 -8.99 5.88
CA ASN A 136 15.97 -10.18 5.96
C ASN A 136 16.29 -11.08 7.17
N LYS A 137 17.57 -11.18 7.56
CA LYS A 137 18.02 -11.98 8.71
C LYS A 137 17.58 -11.44 10.08
N ASN A 138 17.24 -10.15 10.14
CA ASN A 138 16.77 -9.49 11.36
C ASN A 138 15.24 -9.44 11.41
N LEU A 139 14.54 -9.51 10.27
CA LEU A 139 13.07 -9.60 10.22
C LEU A 139 12.52 -10.86 10.87
N SER A 140 13.21 -11.99 10.69
CA SER A 140 12.85 -13.26 11.34
C SER A 140 13.11 -13.27 12.85
N LYS A 141 13.81 -12.25 13.37
CA LYS A 141 14.12 -12.07 14.81
C LYS A 141 13.34 -10.91 15.42
N LEU A 142 12.56 -10.17 14.62
CA LEU A 142 11.71 -9.10 15.11
C LEU A 142 10.45 -9.74 15.72
N ASP A 143 10.59 -10.20 16.96
CA ASP A 143 9.47 -10.51 17.87
C ASP A 143 8.85 -9.21 18.40
N ILE A 144 8.56 -8.27 17.51
CA ILE A 144 7.74 -7.11 17.86
C ILE A 144 6.32 -7.47 17.47
N PHE A 145 5.70 -8.35 18.28
CA PHE A 145 4.28 -8.43 18.66
C PHE A 145 4.04 -9.70 19.49
#